data_AF-A0A285E5S1-F1
#
_entry.id   AF-A0A285E5S1-F1
#
_cell.length_a   1.000
_cell.length_b   1.000
_cell.length_c   1.000
_cell.angle_alpha   90.00
_cell.angle_beta   90.00
_cell.angle_gamma   90.00
#
_symmetry.space_group_name_H-M   'P 1'
#
loop_
_entity.id
_entity.type
_entity.pdbx_description
1 polymer ?
#
loop_
_entity_poly.entity_id
_entity_poly.type
_entity_poly.pdbx_seq_one_letter_code
_entity_poly.pdbx_strand_id
1 'polypeptide(L)'
;MEYTRLGSTGLQVSRICLGMMSFGDPARGNHPWSLPEEDSRRVIEKAVAAGITFFDTANVYSDGSSEEITGRAIRDVTDRDDVVLATKVHGRMRPGPNGAGLSRKAIIRELEDSLRRLGTDYVDLYQVHRWDPHTPIEETLEALDSVVRSGKVRYLGASSMWAWQFSKALYLAGEHGWHRFVSMQDHYNLLNREEEREMHPLCADQGIGVLPWSPLARGKLTRDWDESTERSGTDEFGKRLYDEASDRAVVERVTEVAAERGASRAQVALAWVLSKPVVTAPIVGVTKDAHLDDAVAAVDLRLTDEEVARLEEPYTPHAVAGF
;
A
#
# COMPACT_ATOMS: atom_id res chain seq x y z
N MET A 1 10.22 -3.97 -16.48
CA MET A 1 9.10 -3.46 -15.66
C MET A 1 7.97 -3.01 -16.58
N GLU A 2 6.73 -3.37 -16.25
CA GLU A 2 5.52 -2.82 -16.88
C GLU A 2 5.06 -1.56 -16.13
N TYR A 3 4.46 -0.62 -16.86
CA TYR A 3 3.92 0.63 -16.31
C TYR A 3 2.45 0.77 -16.66
N THR A 4 1.67 1.37 -15.76
CA THR A 4 0.24 1.59 -15.95
C THR A 4 -0.18 2.96 -15.42
N ARG A 5 -1.37 3.43 -15.77
CA ARG A 5 -1.93 4.67 -15.21
C ARG A 5 -2.49 4.42 -13.81
N LEU A 6 -2.31 5.38 -12.92
CA LEU A 6 -2.97 5.37 -11.61
C LEU A 6 -4.44 5.77 -11.77
N GLY A 7 -5.33 4.78 -11.80
CA GLY A 7 -6.75 4.98 -12.10
C GLY A 7 -6.94 5.68 -13.46
N SER A 8 -7.83 6.66 -13.50
CA SER A 8 -8.14 7.46 -14.69
C SER A 8 -7.19 8.64 -14.94
N THR A 9 -6.11 8.76 -14.17
CA THR A 9 -5.21 9.93 -14.24
C THR A 9 -4.21 9.88 -15.40
N GLY A 10 -3.46 10.97 -15.57
CA GLY A 10 -2.28 11.03 -16.43
C GLY A 10 -1.02 10.43 -15.82
N LEU A 11 -1.00 10.14 -14.52
CA LEU A 11 0.17 9.66 -13.80
C LEU A 11 0.44 8.20 -14.13
N GLN A 12 1.66 7.88 -14.56
CA GLN A 12 2.11 6.51 -14.78
C GLN A 12 2.94 6.01 -13.59
N VAL A 13 2.71 4.77 -13.19
CA VAL A 13 3.40 4.09 -12.09
C VAL A 13 3.89 2.72 -12.54
N SER A 14 4.97 2.21 -11.93
CA SER A 14 5.36 0.81 -12.08
C SER A 14 4.25 -0.12 -11.57
N ARG A 15 4.09 -1.27 -12.22
CA ARG A 15 3.09 -2.30 -11.84
C ARG A 15 3.35 -2.94 -10.47
N ILE A 16 4.47 -2.64 -9.85
CA ILE A 16 4.79 -2.93 -8.45
C ILE A 16 5.04 -1.61 -7.73
N CYS A 17 4.49 -1.45 -6.53
CA CYS A 17 4.83 -0.37 -5.62
C CYS A 17 5.71 -0.91 -4.49
N LEU A 18 6.85 -0.30 -4.22
CA LEU A 18 7.70 -0.67 -3.08
C LEU A 18 7.21 0.03 -1.81
N GLY A 19 6.77 -0.77 -0.84
CA GLY A 19 6.31 -0.32 0.46
C GLY A 19 7.47 -0.14 1.46
N MET A 20 7.58 1.07 2.02
CA MET A 20 8.68 1.50 2.87
C MET A 20 8.50 1.19 4.35
N MET A 21 7.38 0.58 4.75
CA MET A 21 7.11 0.21 6.15
C MET A 21 8.19 -0.71 6.75
N SER A 22 8.95 -1.42 5.91
CA SER A 22 10.04 -2.28 6.34
C SER A 22 11.35 -1.53 6.57
N PHE A 23 11.42 -0.22 6.32
CA PHE A 23 12.61 0.61 6.42
C PHE A 23 12.41 1.64 7.52
N GLY A 24 13.37 1.75 8.44
CA GLY A 24 13.25 2.61 9.60
C GLY A 24 14.38 2.41 10.59
N ASP A 25 14.45 3.29 11.58
CA ASP A 25 15.28 3.06 12.76
C ASP A 25 14.62 1.98 13.64
N PRO A 26 15.26 0.82 13.86
CA PRO A 26 14.70 -0.25 14.69
C PRO A 26 14.40 0.17 16.13
N ALA A 27 15.01 1.26 16.61
CA ALA A 27 14.76 1.82 17.93
C ALA A 27 13.57 2.81 17.98
N ARG A 28 12.95 3.13 16.84
CA ARG A 28 11.82 4.08 16.73
C ARG A 28 10.53 3.37 16.30
N GLY A 29 9.41 3.84 16.86
CA GLY A 29 8.08 3.33 16.52
C GLY A 29 7.84 1.88 16.95
N ASN A 30 6.98 1.17 16.20
CA ASN A 30 6.46 -0.14 16.59
C ASN A 30 7.01 -1.30 15.74
N HIS A 31 8.08 -1.08 14.98
CA HIS A 31 8.64 -2.05 14.04
C HIS A 31 10.13 -2.30 14.32
N PRO A 32 10.46 -3.04 15.41
CA PRO A 32 11.85 -3.36 15.74
C PRO A 32 12.52 -4.26 14.70
N TRP A 33 11.75 -4.86 13.80
CA TRP A 33 12.20 -5.66 12.67
C TRP A 33 12.47 -4.83 11.40
N SER A 34 12.33 -3.50 11.46
CA SER A 34 12.64 -2.63 10.33
C SER A 34 14.13 -2.69 9.98
N LEU A 35 14.44 -2.55 8.70
CA LEU A 35 15.81 -2.51 8.21
C LEU A 35 16.41 -1.11 8.45
N PRO A 36 17.65 -1.02 8.94
CA PRO A 36 18.34 0.25 9.09
C PRO A 36 18.67 0.87 7.72
N GLU A 37 19.16 2.11 7.74
CA GLU A 37 19.35 2.92 6.54
C GLU A 37 20.25 2.28 5.46
N GLU A 38 21.36 1.67 5.85
CA GLU A 38 22.31 1.05 4.90
C GLU A 38 21.66 -0.09 4.10
N ASP A 39 20.97 -0.99 4.80
CA ASP A 39 20.25 -2.11 4.18
C ASP A 39 19.07 -1.61 3.34
N SER A 40 18.33 -0.63 3.85
CA SER A 40 17.19 -0.02 3.15
C SER A 40 17.63 0.62 1.83
N ARG A 41 18.76 1.34 1.84
CA ARG A 41 19.32 1.98 0.64
C ARG A 41 19.65 0.97 -0.44
N ARG A 42 20.28 -0.16 -0.09
CA ARG A 42 20.59 -1.24 -1.03
C ARG A 42 19.33 -1.77 -1.72
N VAL A 43 18.25 -1.96 -0.96
CA VAL A 43 16.96 -2.43 -1.51
C VAL A 43 16.34 -1.39 -2.45
N ILE A 44 16.36 -0.10 -2.07
CA ILE A 44 15.81 0.99 -2.89
C ILE A 44 16.61 1.14 -4.20
N GLU A 45 17.93 1.08 -4.14
CA GLU A 45 18.81 1.12 -5.32
C GLU A 45 18.49 -0.04 -6.28
N LYS A 46 18.35 -1.26 -5.77
CA LYS A 46 17.96 -2.43 -6.57
C LYS A 46 16.57 -2.26 -7.18
N ALA A 47 15.62 -1.69 -6.45
CA ALA A 47 14.27 -1.46 -6.93
C ALA A 47 14.23 -0.46 -8.10
N VAL A 48 14.95 0.66 -7.98
CA VAL A 48 15.12 1.63 -9.06
C VAL A 48 15.79 0.99 -10.26
N ALA A 49 16.87 0.22 -10.05
CA ALA A 49 17.57 -0.48 -11.13
C ALA A 49 16.67 -1.52 -11.85
N ALA A 50 15.69 -2.10 -11.15
CA ALA A 50 14.69 -3.00 -11.72
C ALA A 50 13.54 -2.26 -12.43
N GLY A 51 13.54 -0.94 -12.44
CA GLY A 51 12.55 -0.08 -13.09
C GLY A 51 11.33 0.25 -12.22
N ILE A 52 11.34 -0.03 -10.92
CA ILE A 52 10.28 0.41 -10.01
C ILE A 52 10.38 1.92 -9.83
N THR A 53 9.27 2.61 -10.10
CA THR A 53 9.17 4.06 -9.97
C THR A 53 8.18 4.48 -8.89
N PHE A 54 7.43 3.55 -8.30
CA PHE A 54 6.38 3.86 -7.34
C PHE A 54 6.74 3.42 -5.91
N PHE A 55 6.79 4.38 -5.00
CA PHE A 55 7.26 4.21 -3.62
C PHE A 55 6.22 4.71 -2.62
N ASP A 56 5.84 3.87 -1.66
CA ASP A 56 4.80 4.17 -0.67
C ASP A 56 5.35 4.12 0.75
N THR A 57 5.28 5.24 1.47
CA THR A 57 5.64 5.37 2.88
C THR A 57 4.48 5.97 3.69
N ALA A 58 4.67 6.30 4.96
CA ALA A 58 3.72 7.03 5.78
C ALA A 58 4.44 7.77 6.90
N ASN A 59 3.87 8.88 7.37
CA ASN A 59 4.43 9.64 8.48
C ASN A 59 4.67 8.77 9.73
N VAL A 60 3.77 7.83 10.01
CA VAL A 60 3.83 6.97 11.20
C VAL A 60 4.81 5.78 11.09
N TYR A 61 5.33 5.48 9.91
CA TYR A 61 6.23 4.33 9.75
C TYR A 61 7.55 4.58 10.45
N SER A 62 7.84 3.73 11.45
CA SER A 62 8.97 3.85 12.38
C SER A 62 9.12 5.28 12.92
N ASP A 63 7.99 5.89 13.33
CA ASP A 63 7.92 7.24 13.90
C ASP A 63 8.55 8.32 12.98
N GLY A 64 8.34 8.18 11.68
CA GLY A 64 8.84 9.11 10.65
C GLY A 64 10.23 8.78 10.10
N SER A 65 10.99 7.89 10.74
CA SER A 65 12.32 7.50 10.23
C SER A 65 12.26 6.83 8.85
N SER A 66 11.16 6.17 8.52
CA SER A 66 10.94 5.61 7.18
C SER A 66 10.95 6.70 6.09
N GLU A 67 10.30 7.85 6.32
CA GLU A 67 10.32 8.99 5.39
C GLU A 67 11.72 9.62 5.30
N GLU A 68 12.42 9.73 6.42
CA GLU A 68 13.79 10.25 6.47
C GLU A 68 14.74 9.41 5.60
N ILE A 69 14.69 8.08 5.74
CA ILE A 69 15.48 7.13 4.96
C ILE A 69 15.05 7.16 3.49
N THR A 70 13.74 7.10 3.22
CA THR A 70 13.20 7.12 1.85
C THR A 70 13.66 8.35 1.09
N GLY A 71 13.56 9.53 1.72
CA GLY A 71 13.94 10.80 1.12
C GLY A 71 15.43 10.88 0.77
N ARG A 72 16.30 10.45 1.68
CA ARG A 72 17.75 10.39 1.41
C ARG A 72 18.08 9.37 0.32
N ALA A 73 17.54 8.16 0.42
CA ALA A 73 17.80 7.09 -0.53
C ALA A 73 17.38 7.47 -1.95
N ILE A 74 16.15 7.97 -2.16
CA ILE A 74 15.66 8.36 -3.49
C ILE A 74 16.57 9.42 -4.12
N ARG A 75 16.92 10.48 -3.38
CA ARG A 75 17.81 11.55 -3.84
C ARG A 75 19.18 11.04 -4.27
N ASP A 76 19.67 9.99 -3.62
CA ASP A 76 20.99 9.42 -3.89
C ASP A 76 21.00 8.47 -5.09
N VAL A 77 19.86 7.87 -5.45
CA VAL A 77 19.82 6.78 -6.45
C VAL A 77 19.09 7.14 -7.75
N THR A 78 18.24 8.17 -7.76
CA THR A 78 17.45 8.56 -8.94
C THR A 78 17.01 10.01 -8.87
N ASP A 79 16.62 10.57 -10.03
CA ASP A 79 16.01 11.88 -10.08
C ASP A 79 14.60 11.86 -9.46
N ARG A 80 14.27 12.91 -8.70
CA ARG A 80 12.97 13.04 -8.00
C ARG A 80 11.79 12.99 -8.98
N ASP A 81 11.97 13.51 -10.19
CA ASP A 81 10.92 13.58 -11.22
C ASP A 81 10.65 12.23 -11.90
N ASP A 82 11.57 11.28 -11.80
CA ASP A 82 11.44 9.94 -12.39
C ASP A 82 10.63 8.97 -11.51
N VAL A 83 10.25 9.41 -10.31
CA VAL A 83 9.56 8.57 -9.32
C VAL A 83 8.25 9.19 -8.84
N VAL A 84 7.32 8.30 -8.51
CA VAL A 84 6.08 8.61 -7.82
C VAL A 84 6.26 8.30 -6.35
N LEU A 85 6.23 9.34 -5.52
CA LEU A 85 6.38 9.22 -4.08
C LEU A 85 5.04 9.45 -3.37
N ALA A 86 4.56 8.41 -2.69
CA ALA A 86 3.36 8.43 -1.90
C ALA A 86 3.65 8.45 -0.40
N THR A 87 2.92 9.28 0.36
CA THR A 87 2.90 9.23 1.82
C THR A 87 1.49 9.39 2.38
N LYS A 88 1.33 9.26 3.70
CA LYS A 88 0.03 9.19 4.37
C LYS A 88 -0.02 10.03 5.63
N VAL A 89 -1.25 10.39 6.01
CA VAL A 89 -1.59 11.07 7.27
C VAL A 89 -2.77 10.39 7.93
N HIS A 90 -2.68 10.21 9.26
CA HIS A 90 -3.79 9.86 10.17
C HIS A 90 -3.23 9.51 11.56
N GLY A 91 -2.23 8.63 11.60
CA GLY A 91 -1.76 8.05 12.86
C GLY A 91 -1.09 9.09 13.77
N ARG A 92 -0.95 8.73 15.04
CA ARG A 92 -0.40 9.64 16.05
C ARG A 92 1.11 9.84 15.85
N MET A 93 1.50 11.08 15.59
CA MET A 93 2.90 11.51 15.49
C MET A 93 3.40 12.29 16.70
N ARG A 94 2.47 12.83 17.51
CA ARG A 94 2.82 13.64 18.68
C ARG A 94 1.85 13.45 19.85
N PRO A 95 2.27 13.76 21.09
CA PRO A 95 1.37 13.84 22.23
C PRO A 95 0.28 14.92 22.05
N GLY A 96 -0.80 14.78 22.81
CA GLY A 96 -1.89 15.77 22.87
C GLY A 96 -3.01 15.57 21.83
N PRO A 97 -4.06 16.40 21.87
CA PRO A 97 -5.28 16.17 21.11
C PRO A 97 -5.11 16.32 19.58
N ASN A 98 -4.17 17.17 19.13
CA ASN A 98 -3.92 17.43 17.71
C ASN A 98 -2.69 16.69 17.17
N GLY A 99 -2.38 15.54 17.75
CA GLY A 99 -1.23 14.72 17.39
C GLY A 99 -1.53 13.63 16.36
N ALA A 100 -2.78 13.49 15.93
CA ALA A 100 -3.31 12.45 15.05
C ALA A 100 -4.58 12.97 14.32
N GLY A 101 -5.20 12.12 13.50
CA GLY A 101 -6.48 12.35 12.84
C GLY A 101 -6.36 13.09 11.51
N LEU A 102 -7.50 13.53 11.00
CA LEU A 102 -7.67 14.18 9.70
C LEU A 102 -8.29 15.58 9.81
N SER A 103 -8.16 16.23 10.96
CA SER A 103 -8.47 17.65 11.09
C SER A 103 -7.60 18.49 10.15
N ARG A 104 -8.09 19.67 9.76
CA ARG A 104 -7.33 20.63 8.95
C ARG A 104 -5.94 20.92 9.54
N LYS A 105 -5.88 21.04 10.88
CA LYS A 105 -4.63 21.28 11.60
C LYS A 105 -3.65 20.12 11.50
N ALA A 106 -4.14 18.87 11.57
CA ALA A 106 -3.31 17.69 11.42
C ALA A 106 -2.80 17.56 9.99
N ILE A 107 -3.69 17.64 8.99
CA ILE A 107 -3.35 17.48 7.56
C ILE A 107 -2.26 18.47 7.13
N ILE A 108 -2.45 19.77 7.39
CA ILE A 108 -1.50 20.79 6.97
C ILE A 108 -0.15 20.57 7.65
N ARG A 109 -0.15 20.35 8.96
CA ARG A 109 1.11 20.20 9.72
C ARG A 109 1.86 18.93 9.34
N GLU A 110 1.16 17.80 9.25
CA GLU A 110 1.80 16.53 8.92
C GLU A 110 2.36 16.52 7.50
N LEU A 111 1.73 17.21 6.56
CA LEU A 111 2.30 17.38 5.23
C LEU A 111 3.64 18.14 5.28
N GLU A 112 3.71 19.28 5.98
CA GLU A 112 4.99 20.02 6.12
C GLU A 112 6.09 19.15 6.76
N ASP A 113 5.72 18.39 7.79
CA ASP A 113 6.66 17.53 8.50
C ASP A 113 7.11 16.35 7.62
N SER A 114 6.21 15.75 6.82
CA SER A 114 6.54 14.73 5.83
C SER A 114 7.46 15.27 4.72
N LEU A 115 7.15 16.44 4.14
CA LEU A 115 8.00 17.06 3.11
C LEU A 115 9.41 17.34 3.61
N ARG A 116 9.54 17.79 4.87
CA ARG A 116 10.83 18.00 5.54
C ARG A 116 11.61 16.70 5.71
N ARG A 117 10.96 15.62 6.16
CA ARG A 117 11.61 14.31 6.34
C ARG A 117 12.03 13.69 5.00
N LEU A 118 11.16 13.76 4.00
CA LEU A 118 11.44 13.30 2.65
C LEU A 118 12.49 14.20 1.94
N GLY A 119 12.62 15.46 2.36
CA GLY A 119 13.51 16.44 1.75
C GLY A 119 13.11 16.75 0.30
N THR A 120 11.82 17.02 0.08
CA THR A 120 11.22 17.37 -1.22
C THR A 120 10.16 18.45 -1.00
N ASP A 121 9.87 19.26 -2.03
CA ASP A 121 8.86 20.32 -1.96
C ASP A 121 7.43 19.83 -2.27
N TYR A 122 7.31 18.60 -2.80
CA TYR A 122 6.04 17.98 -3.09
C TYR A 122 6.06 16.45 -2.96
N VAL A 123 4.87 15.88 -2.73
CA VAL A 123 4.58 14.45 -2.89
C VAL A 123 3.62 14.24 -4.06
N ASP A 124 3.78 13.13 -4.77
CA ASP A 124 2.91 12.80 -5.90
C ASP A 124 1.55 12.35 -5.43
N LEU A 125 1.50 11.54 -4.38
CA LEU A 125 0.26 10.99 -3.83
C LEU A 125 0.22 11.18 -2.31
N TYR A 126 -0.71 11.99 -1.83
CA TYR A 126 -0.96 12.16 -0.40
C TYR A 126 -2.24 11.45 0.00
N GLN A 127 -2.13 10.49 0.92
CA GLN A 127 -3.21 9.57 1.23
C GLN A 127 -3.76 9.78 2.63
N VAL A 128 -5.09 9.76 2.78
CA VAL A 128 -5.68 9.56 4.11
C VAL A 128 -5.46 8.10 4.51
N HIS A 129 -4.75 7.86 5.61
CA HIS A 129 -4.34 6.51 5.98
C HIS A 129 -5.52 5.67 6.48
N ARG A 130 -6.51 6.28 7.11
CA ARG A 130 -7.75 5.66 7.64
C ARG A 130 -8.87 6.68 7.65
N TRP A 131 -10.11 6.22 7.74
CA TRP A 131 -11.24 7.10 8.05
C TRP A 131 -11.14 7.69 9.47
N ASP A 132 -11.35 9.00 9.61
CA ASP A 132 -11.43 9.67 10.91
C ASP A 132 -12.90 9.92 11.28
N PRO A 133 -13.48 9.23 12.28
CA PRO A 133 -14.87 9.43 12.69
C PRO A 133 -15.09 10.70 13.53
N HIS A 134 -14.02 11.40 13.92
CA HIS A 134 -14.09 12.56 14.82
C HIS A 134 -14.00 13.90 14.08
N THR A 135 -13.50 13.91 12.85
CA THR A 135 -13.45 15.11 12.00
C THR A 135 -14.59 15.07 10.99
N PRO A 136 -15.39 16.14 10.83
CA PRO A 136 -16.36 16.23 9.73
C PRO A 136 -15.65 16.02 8.39
N ILE A 137 -16.20 15.13 7.55
CA ILE A 137 -15.54 14.76 6.30
C ILE A 137 -15.34 15.97 5.38
N GLU A 138 -16.25 16.94 5.41
CA GLU A 138 -16.15 18.20 4.66
C GLU A 138 -14.90 19.01 5.09
N GLU A 139 -14.58 19.08 6.38
CA GLU A 139 -13.36 19.75 6.86
C GLU A 139 -12.10 19.04 6.33
N THR A 140 -12.09 17.71 6.39
CA THR A 140 -11.00 16.88 5.87
C THR A 140 -10.83 17.10 4.37
N LEU A 141 -11.89 17.03 3.58
CA LEU A 141 -11.84 17.21 2.12
C LEU A 141 -11.38 18.62 1.74
N GLU A 142 -11.89 19.65 2.40
CA GLU A 142 -11.45 21.03 2.17
C GLU A 142 -9.97 21.23 2.54
N ALA A 143 -9.46 20.52 3.56
CA ALA A 143 -8.04 20.58 3.95
C ALA A 143 -7.16 19.90 2.90
N LEU A 144 -7.59 18.73 2.40
CA LEU A 144 -6.90 18.01 1.33
C LEU A 144 -6.88 18.83 0.03
N ASP A 145 -7.99 19.48 -0.31
CA ASP A 145 -8.06 20.40 -1.45
C ASP A 145 -7.06 21.54 -1.32
N SER A 146 -6.95 22.13 -0.12
CA SER A 146 -6.01 23.23 0.17
C SER A 146 -4.55 22.81 -0.06
N VAL A 147 -4.17 21.61 0.36
CA VAL A 147 -2.78 21.15 0.15
C VAL A 147 -2.47 20.83 -1.31
N VAL A 148 -3.45 20.37 -2.09
CA VAL A 148 -3.28 20.22 -3.55
C VAL A 148 -3.14 21.60 -4.21
N ARG A 149 -4.03 22.55 -3.90
CA ARG A 149 -3.97 23.92 -4.44
C ARG A 149 -2.67 24.65 -4.09
N SER A 150 -2.04 24.30 -2.97
CA SER A 150 -0.74 24.86 -2.58
C SER A 150 0.43 24.40 -3.47
N GLY A 151 0.22 23.38 -4.31
CA GLY A 151 1.27 22.78 -5.13
C GLY A 151 2.20 21.83 -4.38
N LYS A 152 1.88 21.46 -3.13
CA LYS A 152 2.65 20.51 -2.32
C LYS A 152 2.23 19.05 -2.51
N VAL A 153 1.05 18.83 -3.09
CA VAL A 153 0.49 17.51 -3.40
C VAL A 153 0.02 17.52 -4.84
N ARG A 154 0.30 16.46 -5.60
CA ARG A 154 -0.20 16.30 -6.99
C ARG A 154 -1.55 15.59 -7.03
N TYR A 155 -1.67 14.49 -6.30
CA TYR A 155 -2.86 13.64 -6.27
C TYR A 155 -3.22 13.22 -4.84
N LEU A 156 -4.50 12.94 -4.64
CA LEU A 156 -5.04 12.46 -3.36
C LEU A 156 -5.37 10.98 -3.44
N GLY A 157 -5.07 10.23 -2.39
CA GLY A 157 -5.52 8.85 -2.24
C GLY A 157 -6.24 8.62 -0.91
N ALA A 158 -6.92 7.49 -0.83
CA ALA A 158 -7.55 7.02 0.40
C ALA A 158 -7.02 5.64 0.76
N SER A 159 -7.09 5.26 2.02
CA SER A 159 -6.73 3.92 2.49
C SER A 159 -7.73 3.45 3.52
N SER A 160 -8.04 2.15 3.46
CA SER A 160 -8.92 1.39 4.36
C SER A 160 -10.07 2.19 4.98
N MET A 161 -11.25 2.05 4.39
CA MET A 161 -12.52 2.58 4.90
C MET A 161 -13.67 1.82 4.26
N TRP A 162 -14.89 2.02 4.74
CA TRP A 162 -16.06 1.42 4.11
C TRP A 162 -16.34 2.02 2.73
N ALA A 163 -16.83 1.23 1.78
CA ALA A 163 -17.20 1.71 0.45
C ALA A 163 -18.21 2.87 0.50
N TRP A 164 -19.18 2.84 1.42
CA TRP A 164 -20.14 3.94 1.60
C TRP A 164 -19.47 5.24 2.09
N GLN A 165 -18.42 5.14 2.91
CA GLN A 165 -17.64 6.29 3.36
C GLN A 165 -16.84 6.90 2.21
N PHE A 166 -16.19 6.05 1.41
CA PHE A 166 -15.43 6.49 0.25
C PHE A 166 -16.34 7.11 -0.82
N SER A 167 -17.48 6.49 -1.11
CA SER A 167 -18.50 7.03 -2.01
C SER A 167 -19.00 8.40 -1.54
N LYS A 168 -19.33 8.55 -0.25
CA LYS A 168 -19.69 9.84 0.35
C LYS A 168 -18.59 10.89 0.14
N ALA A 169 -17.33 10.53 0.37
CA ALA A 169 -16.21 11.45 0.23
C ALA A 169 -15.98 11.88 -1.22
N LEU A 170 -16.10 10.94 -2.18
CA LEU A 170 -16.03 11.22 -3.62
C LEU A 170 -17.16 12.14 -4.08
N TYR A 171 -18.38 11.90 -3.61
CA TYR A 171 -19.55 12.71 -3.92
C TYR A 171 -19.38 14.15 -3.42
N LEU A 172 -19.03 14.32 -2.14
CA LEU A 172 -18.84 15.66 -1.54
C LEU A 172 -17.70 16.44 -2.20
N ALA A 173 -16.58 15.77 -2.51
CA ALA A 173 -15.49 16.41 -3.24
C ALA A 173 -15.96 16.94 -4.61
N GLY A 174 -16.77 16.15 -5.33
CA GLY A 174 -17.38 16.57 -6.58
C GLY A 174 -18.38 17.72 -6.43
N GLU A 175 -19.28 17.63 -5.45
CA GLU A 175 -20.30 18.66 -5.16
C GLU A 175 -19.68 20.03 -4.87
N HIS A 176 -18.58 20.05 -4.10
CA HIS A 176 -17.89 21.28 -3.71
C HIS A 176 -16.81 21.74 -4.70
N GLY A 177 -16.56 21.00 -5.79
CA GLY A 177 -15.50 21.33 -6.75
C GLY A 177 -14.08 21.19 -6.15
N TRP A 178 -13.91 20.33 -5.15
CA TRP A 178 -12.64 19.97 -4.57
C TRP A 178 -11.95 18.85 -5.37
N HIS A 179 -10.64 18.73 -5.20
CA HIS A 179 -9.90 17.61 -5.79
C HIS A 179 -10.40 16.27 -5.25
N ARG A 180 -10.69 15.34 -6.17
CA ARG A 180 -11.16 13.99 -5.85
C ARG A 180 -9.99 13.05 -5.58
N PHE A 181 -10.23 11.99 -4.81
CA PHE A 181 -9.29 10.89 -4.67
C PHE A 181 -9.11 10.17 -6.01
N VAL A 182 -7.91 9.67 -6.27
CA VAL A 182 -7.56 8.92 -7.49
C VAL A 182 -7.11 7.49 -7.21
N SER A 183 -6.85 7.16 -5.95
CA SER A 183 -6.46 5.83 -5.53
C SER A 183 -7.14 5.38 -4.24
N MET A 184 -7.29 4.06 -4.11
CA MET A 184 -7.70 3.38 -2.87
C MET A 184 -6.63 2.35 -2.50
N GLN A 185 -6.03 2.49 -1.32
CA GLN A 185 -5.05 1.57 -0.76
C GLN A 185 -5.74 0.65 0.27
N ASP A 186 -6.16 -0.52 -0.18
CA ASP A 186 -7.05 -1.45 0.54
C ASP A 186 -6.36 -2.75 0.98
N HIS A 187 -7.05 -3.53 1.81
CA HIS A 187 -6.55 -4.85 2.23
C HIS A 187 -7.02 -5.91 1.24
N TYR A 188 -6.14 -6.32 0.34
CA TYR A 188 -6.51 -7.29 -0.68
C TYR A 188 -5.40 -8.29 -0.99
N ASN A 189 -5.74 -9.57 -0.89
CA ASN A 189 -4.88 -10.71 -1.21
C ASN A 189 -5.73 -11.98 -1.32
N LEU A 190 -5.11 -13.11 -1.67
CA LEU A 190 -5.79 -14.40 -1.80
C LEU A 190 -6.53 -14.85 -0.52
N LEU A 191 -6.10 -14.40 0.65
CA LEU A 191 -6.73 -14.74 1.94
C LEU A 191 -7.76 -13.71 2.42
N ASN A 192 -7.82 -12.53 1.81
CA ASN A 192 -8.78 -11.48 2.19
C ASN A 192 -9.30 -10.77 0.93
N ARG A 193 -10.53 -11.12 0.52
CA ARG A 193 -11.16 -10.66 -0.72
C ARG A 193 -12.43 -9.85 -0.49
N GLU A 194 -12.62 -9.36 0.72
CA GLU A 194 -13.82 -8.63 1.14
C GLU A 194 -14.07 -7.36 0.30
N GLU A 195 -13.01 -6.73 -0.21
CA GLU A 195 -13.09 -5.54 -1.06
C GLU A 195 -13.74 -5.79 -2.43
N GLU A 196 -13.81 -7.05 -2.89
CA GLU A 196 -14.47 -7.43 -4.15
C GLU A 196 -15.99 -7.16 -4.13
N ARG A 197 -16.60 -7.07 -2.93
CA ARG A 197 -18.06 -6.93 -2.80
C ARG A 197 -18.56 -5.55 -3.20
N GLU A 198 -17.88 -4.49 -2.77
CA GLU A 198 -18.38 -3.12 -2.88
C GLU A 198 -17.29 -2.10 -3.24
N MET A 199 -16.10 -2.19 -2.61
CA MET A 199 -15.04 -1.19 -2.82
C MET A 199 -14.42 -1.30 -4.22
N HIS A 200 -14.10 -2.50 -4.70
CA HIS A 200 -13.55 -2.71 -6.03
C HIS A 200 -14.54 -2.32 -7.14
N PRO A 201 -15.83 -2.72 -7.08
CA PRO A 201 -16.85 -2.19 -7.99
C PRO A 201 -16.93 -0.65 -7.98
N LEU A 202 -16.94 -0.03 -6.80
CA LEU A 202 -16.92 1.44 -6.68
C LEU A 202 -15.67 2.05 -7.32
N CYS A 203 -14.48 1.46 -7.09
CA CYS A 203 -13.24 1.95 -7.66
C CYS A 203 -13.23 1.83 -9.18
N ALA A 204 -13.70 0.71 -9.72
CA ALA A 204 -13.81 0.48 -11.16
C ALA A 204 -14.76 1.49 -11.83
N ASP A 205 -15.93 1.72 -11.24
CA ASP A 205 -16.92 2.68 -11.74
C ASP A 205 -16.41 4.13 -11.70
N GLN A 206 -15.71 4.51 -10.63
CA GLN A 206 -15.23 5.87 -10.41
C GLN A 206 -13.83 6.14 -11.01
N GLY A 207 -13.23 5.17 -11.70
CA GLY A 207 -11.91 5.31 -12.31
C GLY A 207 -10.78 5.52 -11.28
N ILE A 208 -10.88 4.85 -10.14
CA ILE A 208 -9.93 4.89 -9.02
C ILE A 208 -8.96 3.71 -9.12
N GLY A 209 -7.66 3.98 -9.01
CA GLY A 209 -6.65 2.92 -8.99
C GLY A 209 -6.57 2.22 -7.64
N VAL A 210 -6.57 0.88 -7.64
CA VAL A 210 -6.45 0.10 -6.39
C VAL A 210 -5.00 -0.28 -6.12
N LEU A 211 -4.54 -0.06 -4.88
CA LEU A 211 -3.18 -0.26 -4.39
C LEU A 211 -3.17 -1.23 -3.18
N PRO A 212 -3.30 -2.55 -3.40
CA PRO A 212 -3.41 -3.49 -2.30
C PRO A 212 -2.21 -3.45 -1.35
N TRP A 213 -2.46 -3.26 -0.06
CA TRP A 213 -1.46 -3.48 0.98
C TRP A 213 -1.54 -4.92 1.51
N SER A 214 -0.39 -5.44 1.97
CA SER A 214 -0.23 -6.88 2.33
C SER A 214 -0.69 -7.86 1.24
N PRO A 215 -0.27 -7.70 -0.03
CA PRO A 215 -0.67 -8.60 -1.13
C PRO A 215 -0.22 -10.05 -0.93
N LEU A 216 0.80 -10.28 -0.10
CA LEU A 216 1.32 -11.60 0.28
C LEU A 216 0.80 -12.09 1.65
N ALA A 217 -0.28 -11.49 2.15
CA ALA A 217 -0.85 -11.80 3.46
C ALA A 217 0.21 -11.83 4.59
N ARG A 218 1.08 -10.82 4.58
CA ARG A 218 2.21 -10.69 5.52
C ARG A 218 3.15 -11.90 5.54
N GLY A 219 3.32 -12.53 4.39
CA GLY A 219 4.18 -13.70 4.17
C GLY A 219 3.49 -15.04 4.41
N LYS A 220 2.18 -15.08 4.74
CA LYS A 220 1.45 -16.35 4.85
C LYS A 220 1.33 -17.07 3.51
N LEU A 221 1.24 -16.33 2.41
CA LEU A 221 1.16 -16.89 1.05
C LEU A 221 2.53 -17.35 0.48
N THR A 222 3.64 -17.18 1.22
CA THR A 222 4.99 -17.44 0.70
C THR A 222 5.69 -18.64 1.36
N ARG A 223 5.00 -19.34 2.26
CA ARG A 223 5.57 -20.41 3.10
C ARG A 223 4.50 -21.40 3.53
N ASP A 224 4.90 -22.48 4.19
CA ASP A 224 3.95 -23.44 4.74
C ASP A 224 3.17 -22.81 5.89
N TRP A 225 1.91 -23.23 6.07
CA TRP A 225 0.97 -22.59 7.00
C TRP A 225 1.53 -22.43 8.43
N ASP A 226 2.19 -23.49 8.90
CA ASP A 226 2.74 -23.63 10.25
C ASP A 226 4.14 -22.99 10.40
N GLU A 227 4.73 -22.48 9.32
CA GLU A 227 6.06 -21.86 9.35
C GLU A 227 6.00 -20.42 9.92
N SER A 228 6.96 -20.09 10.78
CA SER A 228 7.04 -18.78 11.47
C SER A 228 8.35 -18.04 11.17
N THR A 229 8.30 -16.71 11.29
CA THR A 229 9.42 -15.76 11.12
C THR A 229 9.44 -14.74 12.24
N GLU A 230 10.54 -14.00 12.40
CA GLU A 230 10.64 -12.89 13.36
C GLU A 230 9.53 -11.85 13.18
N ARG A 231 9.22 -11.46 11.94
CA ARG A 231 8.13 -10.53 11.62
C ARG A 231 6.77 -11.05 12.10
N SER A 232 6.43 -12.31 11.82
CA SER A 232 5.15 -12.89 12.26
C SER A 232 5.08 -13.12 13.77
N GLY A 233 6.22 -13.27 14.46
CA GLY A 233 6.25 -13.38 15.92
C GLY A 233 5.79 -12.10 16.63
N THR A 234 6.12 -10.94 16.06
CA THR A 234 5.89 -9.61 16.63
C THR A 234 4.70 -8.85 16.03
N ASP A 235 4.11 -9.37 14.95
CA ASP A 235 2.97 -8.76 14.27
C ASP A 235 1.62 -9.11 14.92
N GLU A 236 1.30 -8.42 16.02
CA GLU A 236 0.03 -8.58 16.76
C GLU A 236 -1.22 -8.30 15.91
N PHE A 237 -1.09 -7.46 14.87
CA PHE A 237 -2.19 -7.18 13.94
C PHE A 237 -2.43 -8.36 12.99
N GLY A 238 -1.37 -8.94 12.43
CA GLY A 238 -1.43 -10.11 11.56
C GLY A 238 -2.11 -11.34 12.18
N LYS A 239 -1.97 -11.53 13.50
CA LYS A 239 -2.58 -12.64 14.25
C LYS A 239 -4.12 -12.61 14.25
N ARG A 240 -4.75 -11.48 13.92
CA ARG A 240 -6.21 -11.29 13.94
C ARG A 240 -6.85 -11.28 12.55
N LEU A 241 -6.05 -11.40 11.49
CA LEU A 241 -6.50 -11.17 10.12
C LEU A 241 -6.95 -12.44 9.36
N TYR A 242 -6.53 -13.63 9.78
CA TYR A 242 -6.64 -14.86 8.98
C TYR A 242 -7.21 -16.01 9.82
N ASP A 243 -8.09 -16.84 9.22
CA ASP A 243 -8.85 -17.93 9.83
C ASP A 243 -8.41 -19.31 9.26
N GLU A 244 -8.49 -20.38 10.04
CA GLU A 244 -7.56 -21.52 9.92
C GLU A 244 -7.84 -22.53 8.79
N ALA A 245 -9.10 -22.78 8.38
CA ALA A 245 -9.37 -23.91 7.47
C ALA A 245 -9.29 -23.53 5.99
N SER A 246 -10.01 -22.49 5.57
CA SER A 246 -10.04 -22.04 4.17
C SER A 246 -8.72 -21.38 3.76
N ASP A 247 -8.13 -20.55 4.61
CA ASP A 247 -6.88 -19.87 4.30
C ASP A 247 -5.72 -20.85 4.13
N ARG A 248 -5.70 -21.94 4.92
CA ARG A 248 -4.74 -23.03 4.76
C ARG A 248 -4.88 -23.70 3.39
N ALA A 249 -6.11 -24.02 2.99
CA ALA A 249 -6.37 -24.61 1.68
C ALA A 249 -5.95 -23.67 0.54
N VAL A 250 -6.17 -22.36 0.66
CA VAL A 250 -5.67 -21.37 -0.31
C VAL A 250 -4.13 -21.39 -0.39
N VAL A 251 -3.42 -21.43 0.74
CA VAL A 251 -1.94 -21.54 0.77
C VAL A 251 -1.46 -22.85 0.12
N GLU A 252 -2.18 -23.96 0.32
CA GLU A 252 -1.90 -25.23 -0.35
C GLU A 252 -2.10 -25.11 -1.88
N ARG A 253 -3.17 -24.45 -2.36
CA ARG A 253 -3.36 -24.18 -3.79
C ARG A 253 -2.25 -23.33 -4.40
N VAL A 254 -1.80 -22.29 -3.70
CA VAL A 254 -0.64 -21.49 -4.14
C VAL A 254 0.60 -22.35 -4.26
N THR A 255 0.82 -23.26 -3.31
CA THR A 255 1.96 -24.17 -3.30
C THR A 255 1.94 -25.10 -4.51
N GLU A 256 0.78 -25.69 -4.82
CA GLU A 256 0.62 -26.58 -5.97
C GLU A 256 0.87 -25.85 -7.30
N VAL A 257 0.21 -24.71 -7.52
CA VAL A 257 0.36 -23.91 -8.76
C VAL A 257 1.79 -23.41 -8.92
N ALA A 258 2.45 -22.98 -7.84
CA ALA A 258 3.85 -22.56 -7.86
C ALA A 258 4.79 -23.70 -8.31
N ALA A 259 4.57 -24.91 -7.80
CA ALA A 259 5.36 -26.08 -8.19
C ALA A 259 5.14 -26.46 -9.67
N GLU A 260 3.90 -26.44 -10.15
CA GLU A 260 3.55 -26.71 -11.55
C GLU A 260 4.16 -25.69 -12.52
N ARG A 261 4.25 -24.42 -12.09
CA ARG A 261 4.83 -23.32 -12.88
C ARG A 261 6.35 -23.20 -12.76
N GLY A 262 6.99 -23.91 -11.84
CA GLY A 262 8.40 -23.69 -11.51
C GLY A 262 8.67 -22.27 -11.01
N ALA A 263 7.68 -21.64 -10.37
CA ALA A 263 7.72 -20.29 -9.86
C ALA A 263 7.72 -20.28 -8.32
N SER A 264 8.09 -19.16 -7.71
CA SER A 264 7.93 -19.02 -6.26
C SER A 264 6.46 -18.79 -5.90
N ARG A 265 6.08 -19.17 -4.67
CA ARG A 265 4.73 -18.89 -4.13
C ARG A 265 4.42 -17.40 -4.12
N ALA A 266 5.43 -16.57 -3.86
CA ALA A 266 5.31 -15.11 -3.92
C ALA A 266 4.98 -14.62 -5.34
N GLN A 267 5.65 -15.16 -6.36
CA GLN A 267 5.36 -14.84 -7.76
C GLN A 267 3.91 -15.18 -8.13
N VAL A 268 3.43 -16.39 -7.78
CA VAL A 268 2.05 -16.81 -8.07
C VAL A 268 1.03 -15.93 -7.36
N ALA A 269 1.21 -15.68 -6.06
CA ALA A 269 0.29 -14.85 -5.28
C ALA A 269 0.24 -13.40 -5.79
N LEU A 270 1.38 -12.81 -6.13
CA LEU A 270 1.43 -11.46 -6.71
C LEU A 270 0.85 -11.42 -8.13
N ALA A 271 1.13 -12.42 -8.96
CA ALA A 271 0.55 -12.52 -10.30
C ALA A 271 -0.98 -12.62 -10.26
N TRP A 272 -1.53 -13.31 -9.25
CA TRP A 272 -2.98 -13.33 -9.01
C TRP A 272 -3.52 -11.94 -8.63
N VAL A 273 -2.86 -11.21 -7.72
CA VAL A 273 -3.31 -9.84 -7.36
C VAL A 273 -3.23 -8.92 -8.58
N LEU A 274 -2.17 -9.05 -9.37
CA LEU A 274 -1.94 -8.28 -10.60
C LEU A 274 -2.93 -8.63 -11.73
N SER A 275 -3.54 -9.81 -11.74
CA SER A 275 -4.52 -10.20 -12.76
C SER A 275 -5.87 -9.50 -12.59
N LYS A 276 -6.13 -8.89 -11.43
CA LYS A 276 -7.37 -8.19 -11.13
C LYS A 276 -7.43 -6.85 -11.86
N PRO A 277 -8.43 -6.61 -12.73
CA PRO A 277 -8.45 -5.42 -13.59
C PRO A 277 -8.40 -4.07 -12.85
N VAL A 278 -8.97 -4.00 -11.65
CA VAL A 278 -9.01 -2.75 -10.85
C VAL A 278 -7.67 -2.47 -10.14
N VAL A 279 -6.83 -3.48 -9.96
CA VAL A 279 -5.54 -3.37 -9.26
C VAL A 279 -4.51 -2.71 -10.16
N THR A 280 -4.06 -1.53 -9.74
CA THR A 280 -3.00 -0.76 -10.42
C THR A 280 -1.63 -1.34 -10.09
N ALA A 281 -1.27 -1.37 -8.80
CA ALA A 281 0.02 -1.85 -8.32
C ALA A 281 -0.07 -2.32 -6.86
N PRO A 282 0.16 -3.61 -6.56
CA PRO A 282 0.27 -4.08 -5.18
C PRO A 282 1.51 -3.49 -4.49
N ILE A 283 1.37 -3.20 -3.20
CA ILE A 283 2.44 -2.65 -2.36
C ILE A 283 3.21 -3.79 -1.70
N VAL A 284 4.43 -4.03 -2.16
CA VAL A 284 5.28 -5.12 -1.66
C VAL A 284 6.24 -4.61 -0.59
N GLY A 285 6.27 -5.31 0.56
CA GLY A 285 7.26 -5.05 1.61
C GLY A 285 8.46 -5.98 1.44
N VAL A 286 9.66 -5.40 1.34
CA VAL A 286 10.90 -6.14 1.07
C VAL A 286 11.81 -6.06 2.28
N THR A 287 12.25 -7.21 2.79
CA THR A 287 13.27 -7.32 3.84
C THR A 287 14.49 -8.14 3.40
N LYS A 288 14.43 -8.75 2.21
CA LYS A 288 15.49 -9.55 1.60
C LYS A 288 15.47 -9.34 0.10
N ASP A 289 16.64 -9.35 -0.53
CA ASP A 289 16.81 -9.09 -1.97
C ASP A 289 15.95 -10.00 -2.86
N ALA A 290 15.76 -11.26 -2.47
CA ALA A 290 14.94 -12.23 -3.20
C ALA A 290 13.45 -11.85 -3.25
N HIS A 291 12.91 -11.16 -2.23
CA HIS A 291 11.50 -10.74 -2.26
C HIS A 291 11.25 -9.71 -3.36
N LEU A 292 12.26 -8.88 -3.66
CA LEU A 292 12.18 -7.91 -4.75
C LEU A 292 12.25 -8.61 -6.11
N ASP A 293 13.13 -9.62 -6.25
CA ASP A 293 13.23 -10.41 -7.47
C ASP A 293 11.92 -11.14 -7.78
N ASP A 294 11.30 -11.74 -6.76
CA ASP A 294 9.98 -12.37 -6.88
C ASP A 294 8.90 -11.37 -7.31
N ALA A 295 8.89 -10.16 -6.71
CA ALA A 295 7.90 -9.14 -7.02
C ALA A 295 8.04 -8.63 -8.46
N VAL A 296 9.27 -8.41 -8.94
CA VAL A 296 9.54 -7.97 -10.31
C VAL A 296 9.14 -9.07 -11.30
N ALA A 297 9.52 -10.33 -11.04
CA ALA A 297 9.20 -11.45 -11.91
C ALA A 297 7.69 -11.78 -11.96
N ALA A 298 6.94 -11.48 -10.89
CA ALA A 298 5.49 -11.66 -10.87
C ALA A 298 4.76 -10.83 -11.94
N VAL A 299 5.35 -9.72 -12.38
CA VAL A 299 4.78 -8.84 -13.42
C VAL A 299 4.66 -9.56 -14.75
N ASP A 300 5.59 -10.46 -15.08
CA ASP A 300 5.60 -11.19 -16.35
C ASP A 300 4.84 -12.53 -16.28
N LEU A 301 4.47 -12.98 -15.07
CA LEU A 301 3.72 -14.22 -14.89
C LEU A 301 2.23 -13.99 -15.19
N ARG A 302 1.71 -14.76 -16.15
CA ARG A 302 0.28 -14.77 -16.53
C ARG A 302 -0.34 -16.10 -16.13
N LEU A 303 -1.21 -16.06 -15.13
CA LEU A 303 -2.01 -17.21 -14.69
C LEU A 303 -3.13 -17.48 -15.69
N THR A 304 -3.48 -18.73 -15.90
CA THR A 304 -4.67 -19.11 -16.68
C THR A 304 -5.94 -18.91 -15.87
N ASP A 305 -7.09 -18.84 -16.54
CA ASP A 305 -8.39 -18.78 -15.87
C ASP A 305 -8.63 -19.99 -14.96
N GLU A 306 -8.12 -21.17 -15.34
CA GLU A 306 -8.19 -22.40 -14.54
C GLU A 306 -7.35 -22.29 -13.26
N GLU A 307 -6.14 -21.73 -13.34
CA GLU A 307 -5.30 -21.51 -12.16
C GLU A 307 -5.89 -20.45 -11.24
N VAL A 308 -6.40 -19.36 -11.79
CA VAL A 308 -7.09 -18.32 -11.02
C VAL A 308 -8.29 -18.94 -10.30
N ALA A 309 -9.12 -19.73 -10.99
CA ALA A 309 -10.25 -20.41 -10.36
C ALA A 309 -9.81 -21.39 -9.26
N ARG A 310 -8.73 -22.14 -9.47
CA ARG A 310 -8.18 -23.08 -8.47
C ARG A 310 -7.63 -22.37 -7.23
N LEU A 311 -6.95 -21.24 -7.40
CA LEU A 311 -6.46 -20.42 -6.28
C LEU A 311 -7.61 -19.84 -5.45
N GLU A 312 -8.74 -19.56 -6.09
CA GLU A 312 -9.90 -18.92 -5.47
C GLU A 312 -10.93 -19.89 -4.89
N GLU A 313 -11.00 -21.12 -5.41
CA GLU A 313 -11.97 -22.16 -5.02
C GLU A 313 -12.12 -22.32 -3.50
N PRO A 314 -11.04 -22.41 -2.69
CA PRO A 314 -11.19 -22.64 -1.25
C PRO A 314 -11.53 -21.39 -0.45
N TYR A 315 -11.61 -20.20 -1.07
CA TYR A 315 -11.89 -18.96 -0.36
C TYR A 315 -13.28 -18.97 0.27
N THR A 316 -13.36 -18.53 1.53
CA THR A 316 -14.62 -18.28 2.23
C THR A 316 -14.68 -16.82 2.69
N PRO A 317 -15.86 -16.18 2.69
CA PRO A 317 -16.08 -14.89 3.34
C PRO A 317 -15.43 -14.74 4.72
N HIS A 318 -14.76 -13.61 4.95
CA HIS A 318 -14.19 -13.23 6.25
C HIS A 318 -14.97 -12.08 6.88
N ALA A 319 -14.77 -11.84 8.16
CA ALA A 319 -15.12 -10.56 8.75
C ALA A 319 -14.22 -9.47 8.15
N VAL A 320 -14.80 -8.33 7.78
CA VAL A 320 -14.03 -7.23 7.21
C VAL A 320 -13.00 -6.74 8.23
N ALA A 321 -11.74 -6.72 7.81
CA ALA A 321 -10.61 -6.30 8.62
C ALA A 321 -9.67 -5.40 7.81
N GLY A 322 -8.99 -4.46 8.48
CA GLY A 322 -7.95 -3.64 7.85
C GLY A 322 -8.10 -2.13 7.96
N PHE A 323 -9.23 -1.61 8.49
CA PHE A 323 -9.38 -0.19 8.87
C PHE A 323 -9.38 -0.01 10.38
#